data_AF-A0A1C7DBP1-F1
#
_entry.id   AF-A0A1C7DBP1-F1
#
_cell.length_a   1.000
_cell.length_b   1.000
_cell.length_c   1.000
_cell.angle_alpha   90.00
_cell.angle_beta   90.00
_cell.angle_gamma   90.00
#
_symmetry.space_group_name_H-M   'P 1'
#
loop_
_entity.id
_entity.type
_entity.pdbx_description
1 polymer ?
#
loop_
_entity_poly.entity_id
_entity_poly.type
_entity_poly.pdbx_seq_one_letter_code
_entity_poly.pdbx_strand_id
1 'polypeptide(L)'
;MYVTLNDPDTGKTRNIKVGFSWFFLLLTPFYGIPQFVKGIWKHGLVVAALGIFAVLTMGSSASSLVGVLLIAAAVFYGIKGNKIVAQSLLAKGWTFDGDEHSIHQARIRWELPA
;
A
#
# COMPACT_ATOMS: atom_id res chain seq x y z
N MET A 1 -15.44 2.70 -4.11
CA MET A 1 -15.02 3.06 -5.49
C MET A 1 -13.73 2.35 -5.83
N TYR A 2 -13.63 1.86 -7.06
CA TYR A 2 -12.44 1.18 -7.60
C TYR A 2 -12.08 1.81 -8.94
N VAL A 3 -10.79 1.79 -9.26
CA VAL A 3 -10.28 2.12 -10.60
C VAL A 3 -9.46 0.95 -11.12
N THR A 4 -9.54 0.72 -12.42
CA THR A 4 -8.77 -0.31 -13.11
C THR A 4 -7.51 0.33 -13.65
N LEU A 5 -6.37 -0.30 -13.41
CA LEU A 5 -5.13 -0.04 -14.14
C LEU A 5 -4.87 -1.20 -15.10
N ASN A 6 -4.46 -0.90 -16.32
CA ASN A 6 -4.09 -1.87 -17.33
C ASN A 6 -2.59 -1.75 -17.64
N ASP A 7 -1.95 -2.89 -17.82
CA ASP A 7 -0.60 -3.03 -18.32
C ASP A 7 -0.64 -3.10 -19.85
N PRO A 8 -0.16 -2.08 -20.60
CA PRO A 8 -0.30 -2.04 -22.05
C PRO A 8 0.50 -3.13 -22.77
N ASP A 9 1.59 -3.62 -22.16
CA ASP A 9 2.46 -4.64 -22.76
C ASP A 9 1.89 -6.05 -22.60
N THR A 10 1.21 -6.31 -21.47
CA THR A 10 0.72 -7.66 -21.13
C THR A 10 -0.79 -7.82 -21.14
N GLY A 11 -1.55 -6.72 -21.22
CA GLY A 11 -3.01 -6.70 -21.12
C GLY A 11 -3.55 -7.05 -19.73
N LYS A 12 -2.69 -7.09 -18.70
CA LYS A 12 -3.10 -7.43 -17.34
C LYS A 12 -3.80 -6.25 -16.69
N THR A 13 -4.97 -6.50 -16.13
CA THR A 13 -5.72 -5.48 -15.38
C THR A 13 -5.61 -5.68 -13.87
N ARG A 14 -5.64 -4.57 -13.13
CA ARG A 14 -5.67 -4.55 -11.66
C ARG A 14 -6.67 -3.54 -11.16
N ASN A 15 -7.64 -4.03 -10.39
CA ASN A 15 -8.59 -3.19 -9.67
C ASN A 15 -8.00 -2.69 -8.35
N ILE A 16 -7.97 -1.37 -8.18
CA ILE A 16 -7.46 -0.71 -6.98
C ILE A 16 -8.58 0.09 -6.33
N LYS A 17 -8.82 -0.16 -5.05
CA LYS A 17 -9.77 0.61 -4.26
C LYS A 17 -9.24 2.02 -4.05
N VAL A 18 -10.04 3.03 -4.36
CA VAL A 18 -9.69 4.42 -4.08
C VAL A 18 -9.89 4.71 -2.58
N GLY A 19 -8.87 5.30 -1.95
CA GLY A 19 -8.85 5.60 -0.52
C GLY A 19 -8.49 4.41 0.38
N PHE A 20 -9.18 4.30 1.52
CA PHE A 20 -8.81 3.44 2.64
C PHE A 20 -8.90 1.92 2.36
N SER A 21 -7.91 1.18 2.84
CA SER A 21 -7.74 -0.27 2.67
C SER A 21 -7.71 -1.01 4.00
N TRP A 22 -8.75 -1.80 4.24
CA TRP A 22 -8.78 -2.77 5.35
C TRP A 22 -7.67 -3.81 5.25
N PHE A 23 -7.33 -4.24 4.03
CA PHE A 23 -6.28 -5.21 3.79
C PHE A 23 -4.92 -4.71 4.29
N PHE A 24 -4.58 -3.44 4.01
CA PHE A 24 -3.35 -2.86 4.54
C PHE A 24 -3.43 -2.60 6.05
N LEU A 25 -4.55 -2.08 6.56
CA LEU A 25 -4.67 -1.80 7.99
C LEU A 25 -4.49 -3.07 8.83
N LEU A 26 -5.14 -4.17 8.47
CA LEU A 26 -5.16 -5.36 9.30
C LEU A 26 -3.91 -6.22 9.10
N LEU A 27 -3.34 -6.27 7.90
CA LEU A 27 -2.26 -7.21 7.60
C LEU A 27 -0.85 -6.61 7.59
N THR A 28 -0.70 -5.27 7.60
CA THR A 28 0.63 -4.64 7.64
C THR A 28 1.46 -5.07 8.86
N PRO A 29 0.91 -5.13 10.10
CA PRO A 29 1.70 -5.55 11.27
C PRO A 29 2.34 -6.93 11.14
N PHE A 30 1.78 -7.80 10.29
CA PHE A 30 2.31 -9.12 10.00
C PHE A 30 3.44 -9.02 8.96
N TYR A 31 4.56 -8.41 9.35
CA TYR A 31 5.78 -8.29 8.55
C TYR A 31 5.61 -7.61 7.17
N GLY A 32 4.56 -6.82 7.00
CA GLY A 32 4.33 -6.13 5.72
C GLY A 32 3.95 -7.07 4.57
N ILE A 33 3.35 -8.23 4.85
CA ILE A 33 2.78 -9.13 3.82
C ILE A 33 1.98 -8.38 2.74
N PRO A 34 1.03 -7.46 3.06
CA PRO A 34 0.21 -6.84 2.02
C PRO A 34 1.02 -5.97 1.06
N GLN A 35 2.15 -5.40 1.50
CA GLN A 35 3.06 -4.60 0.68
C GLN A 35 3.74 -5.48 -0.39
N PHE A 36 4.19 -6.68 -0.03
CA PHE A 36 4.78 -7.63 -0.98
C PHE A 36 3.75 -8.15 -1.99
N VAL A 37 2.56 -8.54 -1.52
CA VAL A 37 1.45 -9.00 -2.37
C VAL A 37 1.06 -7.95 -3.41
N LYS A 38 1.08 -6.66 -3.02
CA LYS A 38 0.77 -5.55 -3.93
C LYS A 38 1.96 -5.04 -4.76
N GLY A 39 3.15 -5.62 -4.59
CA GLY A 39 4.31 -5.33 -5.41
C GLY A 39 5.06 -4.04 -5.03
N ILE A 40 4.85 -3.51 -3.82
CA ILE A 40 5.57 -2.36 -3.26
C ILE A 40 6.68 -2.82 -2.31
N TRP A 41 7.62 -3.61 -2.84
CA TRP A 41 8.61 -4.38 -2.09
C TRP A 41 9.46 -3.57 -1.12
N LYS A 42 9.90 -2.36 -1.50
CA LYS A 42 10.69 -1.48 -0.62
C LYS A 42 9.94 -1.16 0.68
N HIS A 43 8.63 -0.90 0.59
CA HIS A 43 7.78 -0.66 1.75
C HIS A 43 7.60 -1.94 2.59
N GLY A 44 7.48 -3.09 1.93
CA GLY A 44 7.43 -4.39 2.59
C GLY A 44 8.68 -4.68 3.42
N LEU A 45 9.88 -4.43 2.86
CA LEU A 45 11.15 -4.63 3.57
C LEU A 45 11.27 -3.76 4.83
N VAL A 46 10.83 -2.49 4.77
CA VAL A 46 10.83 -1.59 5.93
C VAL A 46 9.93 -2.13 7.05
N VAL A 47 8.72 -2.59 6.71
CA VAL A 47 7.79 -3.14 7.71
C VAL A 47 8.26 -4.50 8.22
N ALA A 48 8.85 -5.34 7.36
CA ALA A 48 9.44 -6.61 7.77
C ALA A 48 10.58 -6.41 8.76
N ALA A 49 11.48 -5.46 8.50
CA ALA A 49 12.56 -5.10 9.43
C ALA A 49 12.01 -4.63 10.78
N LEU A 50 10.94 -3.82 10.77
CA LEU A 50 10.25 -3.38 11.99
C LEU A 50 9.62 -4.57 12.75
N GLY A 51 9.04 -5.54 12.04
CA GLY A 51 8.51 -6.76 12.63
C GLY A 51 9.59 -7.65 13.26
N ILE A 52 10.73 -7.82 12.58
CA ILE A 52 11.89 -8.54 13.14
C ILE A 52 12.39 -7.83 14.40
N PHE A 53 12.51 -6.49 14.35
CA PHE A 53 12.92 -5.70 15.49
C PHE A 53 11.93 -5.83 16.68
N ALA A 54 10.64 -5.98 16.40
CA ALA A 54 9.63 -6.24 17.44
C ALA A 54 9.89 -7.58 18.16
N VAL A 55 10.27 -8.62 17.42
CA VAL A 55 10.62 -9.92 17.99
C VAL A 55 11.91 -9.84 18.80
N LEU A 56 12.95 -9.16 18.27
CA LEU A 56 14.24 -9.02 18.94
C LEU A 56 14.17 -8.20 20.24
N THR A 57 13.19 -7.30 20.34
CA THR A 57 12.97 -6.45 21.53
C THR A 57 11.90 -7.01 22.47
N MET A 58 11.35 -8.19 22.18
CA MET A 58 10.32 -8.81 23.02
C MET A 58 10.84 -9.02 24.46
N GLY A 59 10.06 -8.60 25.45
CA GLY A 59 10.46 -8.64 26.87
C GLY A 59 11.35 -7.47 27.34
N SER A 60 11.79 -6.59 26.44
CA SER A 60 12.48 -5.34 26.80
C SER A 60 11.50 -4.18 26.98
N SER A 61 11.97 -3.09 27.61
CA SER A 61 11.22 -1.83 27.71
C SER A 61 10.94 -1.18 26.34
N ALA A 62 11.69 -1.54 25.29
CA ALA A 62 11.50 -1.02 23.93
C ALA A 62 10.33 -1.68 23.18
N SER A 63 9.81 -2.80 23.67
CA SER A 63 8.77 -3.60 22.98
C SER A 63 7.48 -2.79 22.71
N SER A 64 7.08 -1.94 23.66
CA SER A 64 5.92 -1.06 23.55
C SER A 64 6.07 -0.02 22.43
N LEU A 65 7.26 0.59 22.32
CA LEU A 65 7.55 1.58 21.29
C LEU A 65 7.49 0.94 19.89
N VAL A 66 8.08 -0.25 19.72
CA VAL A 66 8.06 -0.95 18.43
C VAL A 66 6.63 -1.36 18.05
N GLY A 67 5.83 -1.82 19.01
CA GLY A 67 4.41 -2.11 18.80
C GLY A 67 3.62 -0.90 18.31
N VAL A 68 3.84 0.27 18.92
CA VAL A 68 3.21 1.54 18.48
C VAL A 68 3.63 1.91 17.06
N LEU A 69 4.91 1.74 16.71
CA LEU A 69 5.40 1.98 15.35
C LEU A 69 4.75 1.06 14.32
N LEU A 70 4.54 -0.22 14.65
CA LEU A 70 3.83 -1.17 13.77
C LEU A 70 2.36 -0.76 13.56
N ILE A 71 1.68 -0.31 14.61
CA ILE A 71 0.30 0.19 14.50
C ILE A 71 0.26 1.47 13.66
N ALA A 72 1.19 2.41 13.88
CA ALA A 72 1.29 3.62 13.09
C ALA A 72 1.54 3.31 11.61
N ALA A 73 2.44 2.35 11.31
CA ALA A 73 2.65 1.87 9.95
C ALA A 73 1.36 1.28 9.36
N ALA A 74 0.64 0.46 10.11
CA ALA A 74 -0.62 -0.12 9.67
C ALA A 74 -1.67 0.92 9.31
N VAL A 75 -1.86 1.95 10.15
CA VAL A 75 -2.76 3.07 9.87
C VAL A 75 -2.31 3.85 8.64
N PHE A 76 -1.00 4.15 8.54
CA PHE A 76 -0.42 4.84 7.39
C PHE A 76 -0.70 4.09 6.08
N TYR A 77 -0.42 2.79 6.02
CA TYR A 77 -0.69 1.98 4.83
C TYR A 77 -2.18 1.71 4.63
N GLY A 78 -2.99 1.66 5.69
CA GLY A 78 -4.44 1.61 5.58
C GLY A 78 -4.98 2.81 4.81
N ILE A 79 -4.48 4.00 5.08
CA ILE A 79 -4.93 5.25 4.43
C ILE A 79 -4.26 5.45 3.05
N LYS A 80 -2.95 5.25 2.96
CA LYS A 80 -2.13 5.61 1.79
C LYS A 80 -1.66 4.43 0.94
N GLY A 81 -1.81 3.20 1.39
CA GLY A 81 -1.25 2.02 0.71
C GLY A 81 -1.75 1.86 -0.73
N ASN A 82 -3.05 2.06 -0.97
CA ASN A 82 -3.60 1.98 -2.33
C ASN A 82 -3.05 3.08 -3.26
N LYS A 83 -2.83 4.30 -2.73
CA LYS A 83 -2.18 5.39 -3.46
C LYS A 83 -0.76 5.00 -3.87
N ILE A 84 0.02 4.45 -2.94
CA ILE A 84 1.42 4.03 -3.19
C ILE A 84 1.45 2.92 -4.24
N VAL A 85 0.52 1.96 -4.19
CA VAL A 85 0.40 0.89 -5.19
C VAL A 85 0.05 1.45 -6.57
N ALA A 86 -0.92 2.36 -6.65
CA ALA A 86 -1.30 2.99 -7.91
C ALA A 86 -0.12 3.76 -8.51
N GLN A 87 0.55 4.60 -7.72
CA GLN A 87 1.76 5.32 -8.15
C GLN A 87 2.86 4.37 -8.63
N SER A 88 3.10 3.26 -7.91
CA SER A 88 4.10 2.28 -8.31
C SER A 88 3.77 1.57 -9.62
N LEU A 89 2.50 1.40 -9.95
CA LEU A 89 2.08 0.77 -11.22
C LEU A 89 2.17 1.78 -12.36
N LEU A 90 1.69 3.00 -12.15
CA LEU A 90 1.83 4.10 -13.12
C LEU A 90 3.30 4.36 -13.47
N ALA A 91 4.19 4.34 -12.47
CA ALA A 91 5.64 4.45 -12.68
C ALA A 91 6.25 3.28 -13.49
N LYS A 92 5.56 2.15 -13.57
CA LYS A 92 5.94 0.99 -14.41
C LYS A 92 5.30 1.04 -15.80
N GLY A 93 4.62 2.12 -16.17
CA GLY A 93 3.97 2.27 -17.47
C GLY A 93 2.53 1.76 -17.53
N TRP A 94 1.93 1.37 -16.39
CA TRP A 94 0.51 1.03 -16.37
C TRP A 94 -0.34 2.27 -16.62
N THR A 95 -1.49 2.11 -17.29
CA THR A 95 -2.41 3.20 -17.62
C THR A 95 -3.75 2.99 -16.94
N PHE A 96 -4.52 4.08 -16.77
CA PHE A 96 -5.90 3.96 -16.30
C PHE A 96 -6.79 3.37 -17.39
N ASP A 97 -7.69 2.49 -16.98
CA ASP A 97 -8.69 1.86 -17.86
C ASP A 97 -10.08 2.04 -17.24
N GLY A 98 -11.04 2.46 -18.05
CA GLY A 98 -12.43 2.69 -17.65
C GLY A 98 -12.88 4.16 -17.67
N ASP A 99 -13.91 4.43 -16.88
CA ASP A 99 -14.68 5.68 -16.89
C ASP A 99 -13.88 6.92 -16.42
N GLU A 100 -13.97 8.00 -17.19
CA GLU A 100 -13.21 9.24 -16.97
C GLU A 100 -13.57 9.90 -15.63
N HIS A 101 -14.84 9.88 -15.23
CA HIS A 101 -15.27 10.44 -13.94
C HIS A 101 -14.59 9.72 -12.78
N SER A 102 -14.50 8.40 -12.87
CA SER A 102 -13.86 7.56 -11.85
C SER A 102 -12.34 7.80 -11.78
N ILE A 103 -11.69 7.94 -12.94
CA ILE A 103 -10.26 8.24 -13.03
C ILE A 103 -9.97 9.63 -12.45
N HIS A 104 -10.80 10.63 -12.77
CA HIS A 104 -10.65 11.98 -12.26
C HIS A 104 -10.74 12.04 -10.73
N GLN A 105 -11.72 11.38 -10.12
CA GLN A 105 -11.84 11.34 -8.66
C GLN A 105 -10.64 10.62 -8.01
N ALA A 106 -10.16 9.54 -8.62
CA ALA A 106 -8.97 8.84 -8.14
C ALA A 106 -7.71 9.72 -8.20
N ARG A 107 -7.53 10.49 -9.29
CA ARG A 107 -6.43 11.44 -9.42
C ARG A 107 -6.46 12.52 -8.34
N ILE A 108 -7.62 13.12 -8.07
CA ILE A 108 -7.78 14.09 -6.96
C ILE A 108 -7.42 13.40 -5.63
N ARG A 109 -8.02 12.24 -5.35
CA ARG A 109 -7.86 11.58 -4.05
C ARG A 109 -6.45 11.08 -3.79
N TRP A 110 -5.73 10.73 -4.85
CA TRP A 110 -4.36 10.24 -4.78
C TRP A 110 -3.31 11.31 -5.09
N GLU A 111 -3.72 12.55 -5.38
CA GLU A 111 -2.83 13.67 -5.74
C GLU A 111 -1.90 13.27 -6.90
N LEU A 112 -2.48 12.68 -7.94
CA LEU A 112 -1.75 12.29 -9.15
C LEU A 112 -1.79 13.43 -10.18
N PRO A 113 -0.73 13.60 -10.99
CA PRO A 113 -0.76 14.55 -12.11
C PRO A 113 -1.84 14.15 -13.13
N ALA A 114 -2.40 15.17 -13.79
CA ALA A 114 -3.36 15.01 -14.88
C ALA A 114 -2.70 14.42 -16.13
#